data_AF-A0A1U7IGV3-F1
#
_entry.id   AF-A0A1U7IGV3-F1
#
_cell.length_a   1.000
_cell.length_b   1.000
_cell.length_c   1.000
_cell.angle_alpha   90.00
_cell.angle_beta   90.00
_cell.angle_gamma   90.00
#
_symmetry.space_group_name_H-M   'P 1'
#
loop_
_entity.id
_entity.type
_entity.pdbx_description
1 polymer ?
#
loop_
_entity_poly.entity_id
_entity_poly.type
_entity_poly.pdbx_seq_one_letter_code
_entity_poly.pdbx_strand_id
1 'polypeptide(L)'
;MNAGIYGADEDVSDLVELIKVGGEIRPLIVTPRGIIISGHRRNRAATILGWSVVPVEVREFNSPIEELGLLLRENTYRNRTLEQRIREGWCWEMVEAAFAKQRQVAALKQNQVNSDNTVRVNLPERQEIANSSSTDPEARRTRNRVAARVGIGGSSYARASKVLKAIDLMEQEYAQLAVAWKRVLNNQSIDAAYKLLKSPPLWRERILQVISTGQADTTIKAIAHLKTNTCTLNYQLEQENQQTIEPEKFRVGDLVRVNLNYMKDSSDLLKWNWYWGEVLNLSLIGSLKVDMGASILNLMPKDVLKVDEIELEQARRILNLKKQQDKLNDLEQIIVNFLQKQSSISQDELIHLQAMEQRMYARQT
;
A
#
# COMPACT_ATOMS: atom_id res chain seq x y z
N MET A 1 0.79 21.83 14.34
CA MET A 1 -0.43 21.51 13.54
C MET A 1 -0.25 21.87 12.08
N ASN A 2 0.06 23.12 11.75
CA ASN A 2 0.17 23.60 10.35
C ASN A 2 1.21 22.88 9.48
N ALA A 3 2.42 22.62 10.02
CA ALA A 3 3.51 21.94 9.29
C ALA A 3 3.12 20.53 8.82
N GLY A 4 2.31 19.81 9.61
CA GLY A 4 1.80 18.49 9.24
C GLY A 4 0.73 18.51 8.16
N ILE A 5 0.09 19.65 7.89
CA ILE A 5 -0.95 19.79 6.86
C ILE A 5 -0.37 20.34 5.56
N TYR A 6 0.49 21.37 5.63
CA TYR A 6 0.98 22.10 4.45
C TYR A 6 2.48 21.89 4.14
N GLY A 7 3.23 21.20 5.00
CA GLY A 7 4.68 21.04 4.86
C GLY A 7 5.48 22.23 5.43
N ALA A 8 6.77 22.02 5.66
CA ALA A 8 7.68 23.04 6.20
C ALA A 8 8.20 24.03 5.13
N ASP A 9 8.20 23.66 3.85
CA ASP A 9 8.91 24.36 2.77
C ASP A 9 7.97 24.96 1.72
N GLU A 10 7.01 25.76 2.19
CA GLU A 10 6.25 26.61 1.28
C GLU A 10 7.09 27.81 0.81
N ASP A 11 7.11 28.02 -0.51
CA ASP A 11 7.70 29.19 -1.15
C ASP A 11 6.89 30.47 -0.82
N VAL A 12 7.61 31.48 -0.33
CA VAL A 12 7.07 32.78 0.08
C VAL A 12 7.76 33.93 -0.65
N SER A 13 8.56 33.66 -1.68
CA SER A 13 9.37 34.66 -2.40
C SER A 13 8.53 35.82 -2.94
N ASP A 14 7.41 35.52 -3.60
CA ASP A 14 6.48 36.55 -4.12
C ASP A 14 5.91 37.45 -3.00
N LEU A 15 5.61 36.85 -1.84
CA LEU A 15 5.05 37.58 -0.70
C LEU A 15 6.10 38.44 -0.01
N VAL A 16 7.35 37.98 0.02
CA VAL A 16 8.50 38.74 0.52
C VAL A 16 8.69 39.99 -0.34
N GLU A 17 8.64 39.88 -1.67
CA GLU A 17 8.74 41.04 -2.58
C GLU A 17 7.58 42.01 -2.40
N LEU A 18 6.34 41.51 -2.33
CA LEU A 18 5.16 42.35 -2.09
C LEU A 18 5.24 43.13 -0.77
N ILE A 19 5.72 42.49 0.31
CA ILE A 19 5.89 43.15 1.61
C ILE A 19 7.05 44.16 1.56
N LYS A 20 8.14 43.87 0.82
CA LYS A 20 9.23 44.85 0.61
C LYS A 20 8.74 46.12 -0.07
N VAL A 21 7.90 45.98 -1.11
CA VAL A 21 7.40 47.12 -1.89
C VAL A 21 6.29 47.87 -1.16
N GLY A 22 5.35 47.14 -0.56
CA GLY A 22 4.18 47.73 0.10
C GLY A 22 4.41 48.20 1.53
N GLY A 23 5.44 47.69 2.22
CA GLY A 23 5.79 48.05 3.59
C GLY A 23 4.80 47.59 4.68
N GLU A 24 3.66 47.03 4.30
CA GLU A 24 2.61 46.62 5.22
C GLU A 24 2.39 45.11 5.20
N ILE A 25 2.28 44.54 6.41
CA ILE A 25 1.85 43.16 6.60
C ILE A 25 0.50 43.17 7.32
N ARG A 26 -0.48 42.47 6.76
CA ARG A 26 -1.76 42.28 7.46
C ARG A 26 -1.52 41.56 8.79
N PRO A 27 -2.28 41.84 9.86
CA PRO A 27 -2.09 41.20 11.16
C PRO A 27 -2.20 39.67 11.12
N LEU A 28 -1.32 38.98 11.85
CA LEU A 28 -1.41 37.52 12.06
C LEU A 28 -2.52 37.23 13.08
N ILE A 29 -3.22 36.09 12.95
CA ILE A 29 -4.15 35.66 13.99
C ILE A 29 -3.39 34.72 14.92
N VAL A 30 -3.31 35.06 16.22
CA VAL A 30 -2.58 34.27 17.22
C VAL A 30 -3.47 33.95 18.42
N THR A 31 -3.19 32.84 19.09
CA THR A 31 -3.80 32.55 20.39
C THR A 31 -3.12 33.37 21.50
N PRO A 32 -3.74 33.52 22.69
CA PRO A 32 -3.08 34.13 23.85
C PRO A 32 -1.77 33.45 24.26
N ARG A 33 -1.53 32.21 23.82
CA ARG A 33 -0.29 31.44 24.05
C ARG A 33 0.80 31.71 23.00
N GLY A 34 0.56 32.63 22.06
CA GLY A 34 1.51 32.96 20.99
C GLY A 34 1.55 31.94 19.84
N ILE A 35 0.56 31.04 19.74
CA ILE A 35 0.47 30.09 18.62
C ILE A 35 -0.18 30.78 17.43
N ILE A 36 0.48 30.75 16.28
CA ILE A 36 -0.06 31.31 15.03
C ILE A 36 -1.17 30.38 14.49
N ILE A 37 -2.36 30.94 14.30
CA ILE A 37 -3.54 30.28 13.71
C ILE A 37 -3.65 30.61 12.22
N SER A 38 -3.41 31.87 11.86
CA SER A 38 -3.46 32.33 10.46
C SER A 38 -2.32 33.31 10.18
N GLY A 39 -1.81 33.26 8.95
CA GLY A 39 -0.71 34.10 8.50
C GLY A 39 0.68 33.45 8.60
N HIS A 40 0.79 32.11 8.62
CA HIS A 40 2.10 31.44 8.63
C HIS A 40 3.04 31.87 7.49
N ARG A 41 2.52 32.06 6.27
CA ARG A 41 3.30 32.60 5.13
C ARG A 41 3.81 34.02 5.39
N ARG A 42 2.96 34.88 5.97
CA ARG A 42 3.30 36.25 6.36
C ARG A 42 4.36 36.26 7.45
N ASN A 43 4.21 35.41 8.47
CA ASN A 43 5.22 35.25 9.51
C ASN A 43 6.58 34.82 8.94
N ARG A 44 6.58 33.85 8.01
CA ARG A 44 7.82 33.39 7.35
C ARG A 44 8.43 34.50 6.49
N ALA A 45 7.62 35.23 5.73
CA ALA A 45 8.08 36.37 4.94
C ALA A 45 8.69 37.48 5.83
N ALA A 46 8.03 37.84 6.92
CA ALA A 46 8.56 38.80 7.90
C ALA A 46 9.88 38.33 8.52
N THR A 47 9.99 37.03 8.83
CA THR A 47 11.24 36.42 9.34
C THR A 47 12.37 36.54 8.32
N ILE A 48 12.11 36.25 7.03
CA ILE A 48 13.10 36.39 5.94
C ILE A 48 13.52 37.85 5.76
N LEU A 49 12.59 38.79 5.97
CA LEU A 49 12.84 40.23 5.92
C LEU A 49 13.56 40.78 7.15
N GLY A 50 13.83 39.96 8.16
CA GLY A 50 14.49 40.37 9.39
C GLY A 50 13.64 41.26 10.29
N TRP A 51 12.31 41.22 10.17
CA TRP A 51 11.43 42.00 11.04
C TRP A 51 11.46 41.44 12.46
N SER A 52 11.72 42.29 13.45
CA SER A 52 11.73 41.93 14.87
C SER A 52 10.33 41.90 15.49
N VAL A 53 9.37 42.63 14.89
CA VAL A 53 7.98 42.75 15.36
C VAL A 53 7.02 42.65 14.18
N VAL A 54 5.91 41.95 14.38
CA VAL A 54 4.83 41.82 13.40
C VAL A 54 3.48 42.13 14.06
N PRO A 55 2.55 42.79 13.36
CA PRO A 55 1.21 43.04 13.88
C PRO A 55 0.45 41.72 14.05
N VAL A 56 -0.25 41.59 15.18
CA VAL A 56 -1.04 40.40 15.51
C VAL A 56 -2.41 40.78 16.07
N GLU A 57 -3.41 39.96 15.77
CA GLU A 57 -4.73 39.95 16.38
C GLU A 57 -4.80 38.74 17.31
N VAL A 58 -4.98 38.97 18.60
CA VAL A 58 -5.11 37.90 19.59
C VAL A 58 -6.57 37.45 19.64
N ARG A 59 -6.80 36.16 19.39
CA ARG A 59 -8.14 35.56 19.45
C ARG A 59 -8.17 34.38 20.40
N GLU A 60 -9.11 34.38 21.33
CA GLU A 60 -9.34 33.29 22.26
C GLU A 60 -10.37 32.31 21.69
N PHE A 61 -10.13 31.01 21.89
CA PHE A 61 -10.99 29.92 21.40
C PHE A 61 -11.43 29.06 22.58
N ASN A 62 -12.71 28.66 22.59
CA ASN A 62 -13.26 27.86 23.67
C ASN A 62 -12.84 26.38 23.58
N SER A 63 -12.36 25.95 22.41
CA SER A 63 -11.94 24.56 22.16
C SER A 63 -10.89 24.47 21.04
N PRO A 64 -9.91 23.54 21.15
CA PRO A 64 -8.97 23.24 20.07
C PRO A 64 -9.63 22.85 18.73
N ILE A 65 -10.88 22.37 18.77
CA ILE A 65 -11.65 22.02 17.57
C ILE A 65 -12.17 23.26 16.84
N GLU A 66 -12.56 24.30 17.57
CA GLU A 66 -12.98 25.57 16.97
C GLU A 66 -11.79 26.28 16.32
N GLU A 67 -10.63 26.25 17.00
CA GLU A 67 -9.36 26.73 16.49
C GLU A 67 -8.99 26.02 15.17
N LEU A 68 -9.03 24.68 15.15
CA LEU A 68 -8.77 23.88 13.96
C LEU A 68 -9.78 24.20 12.83
N GLY A 69 -11.06 24.32 13.17
CA GLY A 69 -12.11 24.64 12.20
C GLY A 69 -11.90 26.01 11.54
N LEU A 70 -11.47 27.02 12.30
CA LEU A 70 -11.15 28.34 11.76
C LEU A 70 -9.90 28.28 10.86
N LEU A 71 -8.83 27.63 11.32
CA LEU A 71 -7.60 27.46 10.55
C LEU A 71 -7.88 26.87 9.16
N LEU A 72 -8.70 25.81 9.10
CA LEU A 72 -9.05 25.18 7.82
C LEU A 72 -9.87 26.11 6.92
N ARG A 73 -10.79 26.90 7.47
CA ARG A 73 -11.62 27.86 6.70
C ARG A 73 -10.77 28.95 6.07
N GLU A 74 -9.86 29.54 6.83
CA GLU A 74 -8.95 30.60 6.35
C GLU A 74 -8.06 30.12 5.19
N ASN A 75 -7.74 28.82 5.15
CA ASN A 75 -6.89 28.23 4.10
C ASN A 75 -7.69 27.64 2.93
N THR A 76 -9.02 27.80 2.87
CA THR A 76 -9.88 27.21 1.83
C THR A 76 -9.51 27.68 0.41
N TYR A 77 -9.10 28.94 0.27
CA TYR A 77 -8.79 29.57 -1.03
C TYR A 77 -7.37 29.29 -1.54
N ARG A 78 -6.52 28.62 -0.75
CA ARG A 78 -5.14 28.35 -1.12
C ARG A 78 -5.06 27.28 -2.21
N ASN A 79 -4.11 27.44 -3.14
CA ASN A 79 -3.75 26.37 -4.07
C ASN A 79 -3.02 25.27 -3.29
N ARG A 80 -3.61 24.07 -3.24
CA ARG A 80 -3.21 22.97 -2.35
C ARG A 80 -2.98 21.70 -3.16
N THR A 81 -1.92 20.98 -2.85
CA THR A 81 -1.66 19.66 -3.46
C THR A 81 -2.73 18.65 -3.06
N LEU A 82 -2.86 17.55 -3.81
CA LEU A 82 -3.81 16.49 -3.44
C LEU A 82 -3.53 15.93 -2.05
N GLU A 83 -2.26 15.72 -1.70
CA GLU A 83 -1.83 15.35 -0.35
C GLU A 83 -2.38 16.33 0.70
N GLN A 84 -2.12 17.63 0.54
CA GLN A 84 -2.55 18.65 1.50
C GLN A 84 -4.08 18.64 1.67
N ARG A 85 -4.82 18.52 0.56
CA ARG A 85 -6.29 18.43 0.57
C ARG A 85 -6.79 17.19 1.33
N ILE A 86 -6.08 16.06 1.23
CA ILE A 86 -6.42 14.84 1.99
C ILE A 86 -6.15 15.06 3.48
N ARG A 87 -5.01 15.65 3.84
CA ARG A 87 -4.65 15.94 5.24
C ARG A 87 -5.62 16.91 5.90
N GLU A 88 -6.02 17.97 5.20
CA GLU A 88 -7.11 18.85 5.64
C GLU A 88 -8.42 18.10 5.82
N GLY A 89 -8.71 17.14 4.94
CA GLY A 89 -9.89 16.29 5.06
C GLY A 89 -9.91 15.50 6.37
N TRP A 90 -8.79 14.92 6.78
CA TRP A 90 -8.67 14.25 8.09
C TRP A 90 -8.95 15.21 9.24
N CYS A 91 -8.45 16.45 9.17
CA CYS A 91 -8.77 17.47 10.17
C CYS A 91 -10.26 17.82 10.17
N TRP A 92 -10.89 17.96 9.00
CA TRP A 92 -12.33 18.18 8.88
C TRP A 92 -13.17 17.02 9.42
N GLU A 93 -12.70 15.77 9.31
CA GLU A 93 -13.35 14.62 9.95
C GLU A 93 -13.37 14.76 11.47
N MET A 94 -12.26 15.18 12.09
CA MET A 94 -12.18 15.43 13.53
C MET A 94 -13.16 16.52 13.97
N VAL A 95 -13.23 17.61 13.22
CA VAL A 95 -14.14 18.73 13.48
C VAL A 95 -15.61 18.29 13.36
N GLU A 96 -15.96 17.56 12.30
CA GLU A 96 -17.32 17.04 12.12
C GLU A 96 -17.73 16.02 13.17
N ALA A 97 -16.82 15.14 13.58
CA ALA A 97 -17.06 14.17 14.64
C ALA A 97 -17.35 14.86 15.98
N ALA A 98 -16.60 15.92 16.31
CA ALA A 98 -16.82 16.71 17.51
C ALA A 98 -18.20 17.42 17.49
N PHE A 99 -18.56 18.06 16.37
CA PHE A 99 -19.88 18.67 16.21
C PHE A 99 -21.02 17.65 16.20
N ALA A 100 -20.82 16.44 15.65
CA ALA A 100 -21.80 15.36 15.71
C ALA A 100 -22.04 14.90 17.16
N LYS A 101 -20.97 14.77 17.95
CA LYS A 101 -21.07 14.41 19.37
C LYS A 101 -21.79 15.49 20.18
N GLN A 102 -21.49 16.77 19.94
CA GLN A 102 -22.20 17.87 20.59
C GLN A 102 -23.71 17.85 20.28
N ARG A 103 -24.08 17.60 19.01
CA ARG A 103 -25.48 17.45 18.61
C ARG A 103 -26.17 16.27 19.29
N GLN A 104 -25.51 15.13 19.40
CA GLN A 104 -26.04 13.97 20.11
C GLN A 104 -26.31 14.29 21.58
N VAL A 105 -25.36 14.94 22.26
CA VAL A 105 -25.53 15.37 23.66
C VAL A 105 -26.67 16.38 23.81
N ALA A 106 -26.78 17.35 22.90
CA ALA A 106 -27.87 18.33 22.93
C ALA A 106 -29.25 17.68 22.71
N ALA A 107 -29.36 16.72 21.78
CA ALA A 107 -30.59 15.97 21.54
C ALA A 107 -30.99 15.10 22.75
N LEU A 108 -30.02 14.46 23.42
CA LEU A 108 -30.24 13.71 24.65
C LEU A 108 -30.71 14.62 25.80
N LYS A 109 -30.13 15.81 25.93
CA LYS A 109 -30.56 16.82 26.93
C LYS A 109 -31.96 17.35 26.64
N GLN A 110 -32.32 17.60 25.38
CA GLN A 110 -33.69 17.99 25.01
C GLN A 110 -34.71 16.89 25.32
N ASN A 111 -34.37 15.62 25.10
CA ASN A 111 -35.25 14.51 25.46
C ASN A 111 -35.43 14.33 26.98
N GLN A 112 -34.46 14.74 27.79
CA GLN A 112 -34.58 14.80 29.26
C GLN A 112 -35.37 16.01 29.76
N VAL A 113 -35.30 17.16 29.07
CA VAL A 113 -36.02 18.39 29.46
C VAL A 113 -37.47 18.36 28.97
N ASN A 114 -37.79 17.64 27.89
CA ASN A 114 -39.15 17.49 27.37
C ASN A 114 -40.08 16.61 28.23
N SER A 115 -39.64 16.08 29.38
CA SER A 115 -40.57 15.56 30.40
C SER A 115 -41.23 16.67 31.22
N ASP A 116 -40.70 17.91 31.23
CA ASP A 116 -41.32 19.06 31.88
C ASP A 116 -41.16 20.33 31.01
N ASN A 117 -42.19 20.58 30.19
CA ASN A 117 -42.56 21.84 29.55
C ASN A 117 -41.60 22.56 28.57
N THR A 118 -42.22 23.16 27.56
CA THR A 118 -41.65 23.65 26.29
C THR A 118 -40.70 24.84 26.41
N VAL A 119 -39.40 24.65 26.17
CA VAL A 119 -38.48 25.73 25.76
C VAL A 119 -37.62 25.25 24.59
N ARG A 120 -37.90 25.78 23.39
CA ARG A 120 -37.04 25.61 22.21
C ARG A 120 -35.84 26.56 22.33
N VAL A 121 -34.67 26.01 22.67
CA VAL A 121 -33.41 26.76 22.62
C VAL A 121 -32.81 26.61 21.21
N ASN A 122 -32.48 27.74 20.58
CA ASN A 122 -31.86 27.80 19.26
C ASN A 122 -30.56 26.98 19.22
N LEU A 123 -30.55 25.90 18.43
CA LEU A 123 -29.32 25.19 18.07
C LEU A 123 -28.45 26.13 17.22
N PRO A 124 -27.11 26.10 17.35
CA PRO A 124 -26.24 26.77 16.40
C PRO A 124 -26.59 26.25 15.00
N GLU A 125 -27.03 27.20 14.18
CA GLU A 125 -27.52 26.99 12.83
C GLU A 125 -26.54 26.12 12.05
N ARG A 126 -27.09 25.17 11.29
CA ARG A 126 -26.34 24.38 10.33
C ARG A 126 -25.71 25.38 9.36
N GLN A 127 -24.50 25.87 9.63
CA GLN A 127 -23.85 26.85 8.75
C GLN A 127 -23.82 26.25 7.35
N GLU A 128 -24.73 26.79 6.55
CA GLU A 128 -25.11 26.27 5.27
C GLU A 128 -23.91 26.46 4.37
N ILE A 129 -23.28 25.35 3.98
CA ILE A 129 -22.65 25.36 2.68
C ILE A 129 -23.84 25.45 1.72
N ALA A 130 -24.03 26.64 1.17
CA ALA A 130 -25.16 27.10 0.37
C ALA A 130 -25.43 26.31 -0.94
N ASN A 131 -24.97 25.05 -1.06
CA ASN A 131 -25.12 24.23 -2.26
C ASN A 131 -25.51 22.76 -1.96
N SER A 132 -26.03 22.42 -0.77
CA SER A 132 -26.54 21.06 -0.51
C SER A 132 -27.90 21.04 0.17
N SER A 133 -28.91 21.60 -0.50
CA SER A 133 -30.32 21.20 -0.36
C SER A 133 -30.58 19.83 -1.01
N SER A 134 -29.58 18.94 -1.08
CA SER A 134 -29.76 17.59 -1.59
C SER A 134 -30.47 16.73 -0.55
N THR A 135 -31.65 16.23 -0.90
CA THR A 135 -32.41 15.19 -0.16
C THR A 135 -31.70 13.83 -0.17
N ASP A 136 -30.68 13.65 -1.02
CA ASP A 136 -29.88 12.43 -1.13
C ASP A 136 -29.18 12.05 0.20
N PRO A 137 -29.53 10.89 0.79
CA PRO A 137 -28.85 10.34 1.98
C PRO A 137 -27.35 10.15 1.79
N GLU A 138 -26.89 9.90 0.56
CA GLU A 138 -25.49 9.63 0.29
C GLU A 138 -24.66 10.91 0.42
N ALA A 139 -25.15 12.05 -0.07
CA ALA A 139 -24.55 13.36 0.13
C ALA A 139 -24.40 13.75 1.62
N ARG A 140 -25.27 13.22 2.49
CA ARG A 140 -25.24 13.50 3.94
C ARG A 140 -24.19 12.72 4.72
N ARG A 141 -23.57 11.69 4.13
CA ARG A 141 -22.49 10.92 4.78
C ARG A 141 -21.32 11.86 5.13
N THR A 142 -20.77 11.76 6.34
CA THR A 142 -19.66 12.60 6.82
C THR A 142 -18.51 12.65 5.83
N ARG A 143 -18.14 11.49 5.27
CA ARG A 143 -17.14 11.36 4.20
C ARG A 143 -17.41 12.29 3.02
N ASN A 144 -18.65 12.34 2.53
CA ASN A 144 -19.02 13.13 1.34
C ASN A 144 -19.02 14.63 1.65
N ARG A 145 -19.45 15.04 2.85
CA ARG A 145 -19.36 16.43 3.31
C ARG A 145 -17.91 16.90 3.44
N VAL A 146 -17.05 16.08 4.04
CA VAL A 146 -15.61 16.36 4.15
C VAL A 146 -14.97 16.42 2.76
N ALA A 147 -15.24 15.44 1.91
CA ALA A 147 -14.70 15.37 0.56
C ALA A 147 -15.09 16.60 -0.27
N ALA A 148 -16.34 17.07 -0.15
CA ALA A 148 -16.81 18.30 -0.77
C ALA A 148 -16.03 19.54 -0.31
N ARG A 149 -15.73 19.68 1.00
CA ARG A 149 -14.93 20.81 1.52
C ARG A 149 -13.53 20.85 0.96
N VAL A 150 -12.92 19.69 0.73
CA VAL A 150 -11.59 19.59 0.15
C VAL A 150 -11.62 19.49 -1.38
N GLY A 151 -12.81 19.60 -2.00
CA GLY A 151 -13.02 19.59 -3.46
C GLY A 151 -12.79 18.24 -4.14
N ILE A 152 -12.81 17.13 -3.41
CA ILE A 152 -12.58 15.77 -3.92
C ILE A 152 -13.91 15.00 -3.91
N GLY A 153 -14.15 14.12 -4.90
CA GLY A 153 -15.30 13.21 -4.85
C GLY A 153 -15.22 12.24 -3.68
N GLY A 154 -16.34 11.92 -3.03
CA GLY A 154 -16.35 11.12 -1.79
C GLY A 154 -15.66 9.75 -1.88
N SER A 155 -15.85 9.03 -2.99
CA SER A 155 -15.18 7.75 -3.26
C SER A 155 -13.67 7.93 -3.48
N SER A 156 -13.27 8.96 -4.23
CA SER A 156 -11.87 9.31 -4.48
C SER A 156 -11.16 9.72 -3.19
N TYR A 157 -11.81 10.50 -2.33
CA TYR A 157 -11.28 10.89 -1.03
C TYR A 157 -11.02 9.67 -0.13
N ALA A 158 -11.92 8.69 -0.09
CA ALA A 158 -11.70 7.45 0.66
C ALA A 158 -10.49 6.64 0.13
N ARG A 159 -10.32 6.53 -1.19
CA ARG A 159 -9.15 5.87 -1.79
C ARG A 159 -7.88 6.62 -1.45
N ALA A 160 -7.88 7.94 -1.63
CA ALA A 160 -6.74 8.80 -1.40
C ALA A 160 -6.30 8.79 0.07
N SER A 161 -7.24 8.79 1.01
CA SER A 161 -7.00 8.64 2.45
C SER A 161 -6.29 7.32 2.79
N LYS A 162 -6.70 6.19 2.17
CA LYS A 162 -6.00 4.90 2.33
C LYS A 162 -4.57 4.93 1.78
N VAL A 163 -4.39 5.55 0.61
CA VAL A 163 -3.07 5.71 -0.01
C VAL A 163 -2.16 6.54 0.89
N LEU A 164 -2.63 7.69 1.38
CA LEU A 164 -1.79 8.57 2.20
C LEU A 164 -1.37 7.91 3.52
N LYS A 165 -2.24 7.11 4.16
CA LYS A 165 -1.86 6.30 5.32
C LYS A 165 -0.75 5.30 4.99
N ALA A 166 -0.81 4.64 3.83
CA ALA A 166 0.23 3.72 3.40
C ALA A 166 1.55 4.43 3.07
N ILE A 167 1.48 5.64 2.53
CA ILE A 167 2.65 6.50 2.30
C ILE A 167 3.30 6.90 3.64
N ASP A 168 2.51 7.36 4.61
CA ASP A 168 3.02 7.77 5.93
C ASP A 168 3.71 6.58 6.65
N LEU A 169 3.19 5.36 6.50
CA LEU A 169 3.85 4.14 7.00
C LEU A 169 5.16 3.85 6.25
N MET A 170 5.15 3.93 4.92
CA MET A 170 6.36 3.70 4.10
C MET A 170 7.43 4.76 4.35
N GLU A 171 7.07 5.99 4.70
CA GLU A 171 8.01 7.07 5.00
C GLU A 171 8.89 6.78 6.21
N GLN A 172 8.41 5.96 7.16
CA GLN A 172 9.18 5.55 8.33
C GLN A 172 10.36 4.62 7.99
N GLU A 173 10.21 3.80 6.94
CA GLU A 173 11.21 2.80 6.54
C GLU A 173 11.99 3.23 5.29
N TYR A 174 11.32 3.85 4.32
CA TYR A 174 11.84 4.16 2.98
C TYR A 174 11.40 5.55 2.51
N ALA A 175 12.00 6.60 3.08
CA ALA A 175 11.65 8.00 2.78
C ALA A 175 11.68 8.33 1.27
N GLN A 176 12.67 7.84 0.52
CA GLN A 176 12.79 8.11 -0.93
C GLN A 176 11.63 7.51 -1.74
N LEU A 177 11.16 6.31 -1.39
CA LEU A 177 10.02 5.66 -2.05
C LEU A 177 8.71 6.35 -1.70
N ALA A 178 8.56 6.80 -0.45
CA ALA A 178 7.41 7.58 -0.01
C ALA A 178 7.30 8.90 -0.80
N VAL A 179 8.41 9.60 -1.03
CA VAL A 179 8.45 10.81 -1.88
C VAL A 179 8.02 10.51 -3.31
N ALA A 180 8.49 9.41 -3.90
CA ALA A 180 8.05 8.98 -5.23
C ALA A 180 6.55 8.69 -5.26
N TRP A 181 6.01 8.04 -4.23
CA TRP A 181 4.58 7.74 -4.15
C TRP A 181 3.72 9.01 -3.95
N LYS A 182 4.19 9.97 -3.14
CA LYS A 182 3.58 11.32 -3.02
C LYS A 182 3.55 12.02 -4.39
N ARG A 183 4.61 11.91 -5.19
CA ARG A 183 4.65 12.45 -6.56
C ARG A 183 3.59 11.80 -7.46
N VAL A 184 3.43 10.47 -7.39
CA VAL A 184 2.36 9.77 -8.13
C VAL A 184 0.98 10.27 -7.71
N LEU A 185 0.74 10.42 -6.41
CA LEU A 185 -0.54 10.89 -5.87
C LEU A 185 -0.85 12.33 -6.31
N ASN A 186 0.12 13.23 -6.22
CA ASN A 186 -0.06 14.65 -6.50
C ASN A 186 -0.09 14.97 -8.00
N ASN A 187 0.74 14.30 -8.81
CA ASN A 187 1.00 14.72 -10.18
C ASN A 187 0.38 13.79 -11.25
N GLN A 188 0.02 12.54 -10.91
CA GLN A 188 -0.66 11.65 -11.86
C GLN A 188 -2.15 11.54 -11.56
N SER A 189 -2.54 10.77 -10.55
CA SER A 189 -3.93 10.61 -10.12
C SER A 189 -4.05 9.81 -8.84
N ILE A 190 -5.17 10.00 -8.14
CA ILE A 190 -5.57 9.15 -7.00
C ILE A 190 -5.66 7.68 -7.41
N ASP A 191 -6.17 7.39 -8.61
CA ASP A 191 -6.36 5.99 -9.06
C ASP A 191 -5.03 5.29 -9.35
N ALA A 192 -4.06 5.98 -9.97
CA ALA A 192 -2.72 5.45 -10.17
C ALA A 192 -2.05 5.11 -8.83
N ALA A 193 -2.12 6.02 -7.86
CA ALA A 193 -1.57 5.78 -6.52
C ALA A 193 -2.30 4.65 -5.78
N TYR A 194 -3.61 4.50 -6.00
CA TYR A 194 -4.41 3.41 -5.42
C TYR A 194 -4.15 2.04 -6.07
N LYS A 195 -3.85 2.00 -7.38
CA LYS A 195 -3.40 0.79 -8.08
C LYS A 195 -2.07 0.28 -7.53
N LEU A 196 -1.15 1.19 -7.19
CA LEU A 196 0.09 0.83 -6.48
C LEU A 196 -0.20 0.21 -5.12
N LEU A 197 -1.13 0.79 -4.34
CA LEU A 197 -1.55 0.21 -3.05
C LEU A 197 -2.11 -1.22 -3.18
N LYS A 198 -2.81 -1.52 -4.29
CA LYS A 198 -3.33 -2.85 -4.57
C LYS A 198 -2.29 -3.83 -5.12
N SER A 199 -1.17 -3.33 -5.62
CA SER A 199 -0.11 -4.16 -6.18
C SER A 199 0.66 -4.87 -5.07
N PRO A 200 1.26 -6.05 -5.33
CA PRO A 200 2.13 -6.73 -4.37
C PRO A 200 3.24 -5.79 -3.84
N PRO A 201 3.64 -5.88 -2.56
CA PRO A 201 4.61 -4.96 -1.95
C PRO A 201 5.91 -4.82 -2.75
N LEU A 202 6.54 -5.94 -3.11
CA LEU A 202 7.78 -5.94 -3.90
C LEU A 202 7.60 -5.29 -5.28
N TRP A 203 6.47 -5.52 -5.94
CA TRP A 203 6.19 -4.92 -7.25
C TRP A 203 5.99 -3.41 -7.14
N ARG A 204 5.29 -2.98 -6.09
CA ARG A 204 5.10 -1.56 -5.76
C ARG A 204 6.44 -0.88 -5.51
N GLU A 205 7.30 -1.47 -4.69
CA GLU A 205 8.63 -0.95 -4.37
C GLU A 205 9.49 -0.78 -5.61
N ARG A 206 9.55 -1.78 -6.50
CA ARG A 206 10.30 -1.67 -7.76
C ARG A 206 9.79 -0.54 -8.65
N ILE A 207 8.46 -0.39 -8.77
CA ILE A 207 7.87 0.72 -9.54
C ILE A 207 8.27 2.07 -8.92
N LEU A 208 8.15 2.19 -7.60
CA LEU A 208 8.49 3.42 -6.89
C LEU A 208 9.99 3.74 -6.98
N GLN A 209 10.85 2.72 -6.99
CA GLN A 209 12.29 2.88 -7.16
C GLN A 209 12.64 3.42 -8.55
N VAL A 210 12.02 2.90 -9.61
CA VAL A 210 12.21 3.43 -10.97
C VAL A 210 11.75 4.89 -11.08
N ILE A 211 10.71 5.27 -10.32
CA ILE A 211 10.23 6.65 -10.27
C ILE A 211 11.16 7.54 -9.41
N SER A 212 11.69 7.02 -8.30
CA SER A 212 12.56 7.78 -7.40
C SER A 212 13.92 8.08 -8.05
N THR A 213 14.45 7.15 -8.85
CA THR A 213 15.70 7.33 -9.61
C THR A 213 15.54 8.21 -10.86
N GLY A 214 14.31 8.61 -11.19
CA GLY A 214 14.02 9.46 -12.35
C GLY A 214 14.01 8.73 -13.70
N GLN A 215 14.13 7.39 -13.70
CA GLN A 215 14.03 6.57 -14.91
C GLN A 215 12.62 6.57 -15.51
N ALA A 216 11.60 6.88 -14.71
CA ALA A 216 10.24 7.14 -15.19
C ALA A 216 9.54 8.23 -14.36
N ASP A 217 8.68 9.01 -15.03
CA ASP A 217 7.81 10.03 -14.46
C ASP A 217 6.40 9.49 -14.12
N THR A 218 5.98 8.42 -14.80
CA THR A 218 4.66 7.79 -14.62
C THR A 218 4.74 6.33 -14.19
N THR A 219 3.71 5.87 -13.49
CA THR A 219 3.56 4.45 -13.11
C THR A 219 3.55 3.53 -14.34
N ILE A 220 2.91 3.96 -15.42
CA ILE A 220 2.84 3.20 -16.67
C ILE A 220 4.22 3.08 -17.31
N LYS A 221 4.95 4.19 -17.43
CA LYS A 221 6.32 4.18 -17.96
C LYS A 221 7.27 3.40 -17.06
N ALA A 222 7.11 3.47 -15.74
CA ALA A 222 7.90 2.67 -14.81
C ALA A 222 7.66 1.16 -14.99
N ILE A 223 6.40 0.74 -15.17
CA ILE A 223 6.06 -0.65 -15.49
C ILE A 223 6.66 -1.05 -16.85
N ALA A 224 6.58 -0.18 -17.86
CA ALA A 224 7.19 -0.44 -19.16
C ALA A 224 8.72 -0.54 -19.07
N HIS A 225 9.37 0.32 -18.28
CA HIS A 225 10.80 0.30 -18.00
C HIS A 225 11.21 -1.00 -17.27
N LEU A 226 10.42 -1.45 -16.29
CA LEU A 226 10.65 -2.74 -15.64
C LEU A 226 10.49 -3.91 -16.62
N LYS A 227 9.46 -3.90 -17.47
CA LYS A 227 9.24 -4.95 -18.47
C LYS A 227 10.34 -4.98 -19.54
N THR A 228 10.73 -3.82 -20.05
CA THR A 228 11.81 -3.67 -21.03
C THR A 228 13.13 -4.08 -20.41
N ASN A 229 13.51 -3.59 -19.24
CA ASN A 229 14.73 -4.04 -18.57
C ASN A 229 14.70 -5.51 -18.20
N THR A 230 13.54 -6.10 -17.88
CA THR A 230 13.48 -7.56 -17.68
C THR A 230 13.72 -8.29 -19.00
N CYS A 231 13.18 -7.77 -20.12
CA CYS A 231 13.40 -8.32 -21.47
C CYS A 231 14.84 -8.10 -21.96
N THR A 232 15.43 -6.93 -21.69
CA THR A 232 16.80 -6.55 -22.06
C THR A 232 17.82 -7.26 -21.19
N LEU A 233 17.55 -7.42 -19.89
CA LEU A 233 18.36 -8.26 -19.01
C LEU A 233 18.28 -9.71 -19.48
N ASN A 234 17.09 -10.23 -19.81
CA ASN A 234 16.95 -11.57 -20.38
C ASN A 234 17.67 -11.70 -21.73
N TYR A 235 17.60 -10.71 -22.62
CA TYR A 235 18.26 -10.71 -23.93
C TYR A 235 19.78 -10.53 -23.85
N GLN A 236 20.28 -9.69 -22.94
CA GLN A 236 21.71 -9.54 -22.66
C GLN A 236 22.25 -10.80 -21.98
N LEU A 237 21.49 -11.40 -21.06
CA LEU A 237 21.80 -12.71 -20.50
C LEU A 237 21.77 -13.81 -21.58
N GLU A 238 20.88 -13.75 -22.57
CA GLU A 238 20.87 -14.69 -23.72
C GLU A 238 22.10 -14.53 -24.64
N GLN A 239 22.60 -13.30 -24.81
CA GLN A 239 23.79 -12.99 -25.63
C GLN A 239 25.11 -13.26 -24.87
N GLU A 240 25.16 -13.01 -23.57
CA GLU A 240 26.33 -13.26 -22.72
C GLU A 240 26.45 -14.75 -22.31
N ASN A 241 25.37 -15.53 -22.35
CA ASN A 241 25.37 -16.98 -22.05
C ASN A 241 26.04 -17.87 -23.13
N GLN A 242 26.74 -17.30 -24.10
CA GLN A 242 27.72 -18.05 -24.91
C GLN A 242 29.12 -18.13 -24.28
N GLN A 243 29.38 -17.52 -23.13
CA GLN A 243 30.63 -17.71 -22.38
C GLN A 243 30.46 -17.55 -20.85
N THR A 244 29.99 -18.63 -20.22
CA THR A 244 30.32 -19.16 -18.87
C THR A 244 30.34 -18.25 -17.59
N ILE A 245 29.38 -18.55 -16.68
CA ILE A 245 29.42 -18.60 -15.18
C ILE A 245 29.28 -17.26 -14.42
N GLU A 246 28.29 -16.97 -13.55
CA GLU A 246 27.18 -17.70 -12.90
C GLU A 246 26.13 -16.67 -12.38
N PRO A 247 24.79 -16.87 -12.55
CA PRO A 247 23.90 -16.74 -11.37
C PRO A 247 22.54 -17.46 -11.53
N GLU A 248 22.29 -18.58 -10.84
CA GLU A 248 20.92 -19.04 -10.48
C GLU A 248 20.99 -20.38 -9.72
N LYS A 249 20.57 -20.41 -8.44
CA LYS A 249 20.55 -21.65 -7.64
C LYS A 249 19.65 -22.75 -8.22
N PHE A 250 18.66 -22.40 -9.04
CA PHE A 250 17.66 -23.32 -9.56
C PHE A 250 17.32 -22.98 -11.01
N ARG A 251 17.26 -24.00 -11.87
CA ARG A 251 16.85 -23.90 -13.29
C ARG A 251 15.50 -24.57 -13.51
N VAL A 252 14.84 -24.23 -14.62
CA VAL A 252 13.67 -24.99 -15.07
C VAL A 252 14.08 -26.44 -15.35
N GLY A 253 13.33 -27.40 -14.81
CA GLY A 253 13.63 -28.83 -14.83
C GLY A 253 14.52 -29.31 -13.67
N ASP A 254 14.99 -28.41 -12.80
CA ASP A 254 15.64 -28.81 -11.55
C ASP A 254 14.61 -29.48 -10.63
N LEU A 255 15.04 -30.58 -10.01
CA LEU A 255 14.29 -31.22 -8.96
C LEU A 255 14.62 -30.57 -7.62
N VAL A 256 13.57 -30.30 -6.87
CA VAL A 256 13.65 -29.59 -5.60
C VAL A 256 12.81 -30.29 -4.54
N ARG A 257 13.19 -30.09 -3.29
CA ARG A 257 12.47 -30.59 -2.12
C ARG A 257 11.97 -29.42 -1.29
N VAL A 258 10.69 -29.43 -0.94
CA VAL A 258 10.08 -28.37 -0.14
C VAL A 258 10.63 -28.40 1.29
N ASN A 259 11.04 -27.24 1.81
CA ASN A 259 11.54 -27.06 3.18
C ASN A 259 10.90 -25.81 3.81
N LEU A 260 9.87 -26.05 4.62
CA LEU A 260 9.07 -25.03 5.32
C LEU A 260 9.27 -25.08 6.84
N ASN A 261 10.36 -25.69 7.33
CA ASN A 261 10.60 -25.91 8.77
C ASN A 261 10.66 -24.61 9.59
N TYR A 262 10.86 -23.47 8.94
CA TYR A 262 10.92 -22.16 9.58
C TYR A 262 9.51 -21.53 9.80
N MET A 263 8.45 -22.10 9.22
CA MET A 263 7.08 -21.60 9.38
C MET A 263 6.44 -22.13 10.68
N LYS A 264 5.87 -21.22 11.48
CA LYS A 264 5.23 -21.55 12.78
C LYS A 264 3.71 -21.76 12.69
N ASP A 265 3.08 -21.33 11.60
CA ASP A 265 1.62 -21.32 11.44
C ASP A 265 1.12 -22.46 10.54
N SER A 266 -0.07 -23.00 10.82
CA SER A 266 -0.82 -23.98 10.00
C SER A 266 -1.22 -23.44 8.63
N SER A 267 -0.25 -23.15 7.77
CA SER A 267 -0.47 -22.90 6.34
C SER A 267 -0.81 -24.20 5.64
N ASP A 268 -1.75 -24.16 4.68
CA ASP A 268 -2.07 -25.29 3.80
C ASP A 268 -0.84 -25.80 3.01
N LEU A 269 0.24 -25.02 2.96
CA LEU A 269 1.51 -25.41 2.35
C LEU A 269 2.32 -26.40 3.21
N LEU A 270 2.14 -26.42 4.53
CA LEU A 270 2.91 -27.30 5.43
C LEU A 270 2.70 -28.78 5.12
N LYS A 271 1.55 -29.17 4.54
CA LYS A 271 1.29 -30.54 4.12
C LYS A 271 2.27 -31.04 3.04
N TRP A 272 2.85 -30.11 2.28
CA TRP A 272 3.83 -30.37 1.24
C TRP A 272 5.27 -30.31 1.74
N ASN A 273 5.50 -30.01 3.04
CA ASN A 273 6.85 -29.98 3.58
C ASN A 273 7.53 -31.35 3.36
N TRP A 274 8.75 -31.31 2.86
CA TRP A 274 9.58 -32.45 2.45
C TRP A 274 9.18 -33.21 1.18
N TYR A 275 8.13 -32.78 0.48
CA TYR A 275 7.77 -33.40 -0.80
C TYR A 275 8.75 -32.97 -1.89
N TRP A 276 9.01 -33.89 -2.81
CA TRP A 276 9.75 -33.62 -4.05
C TRP A 276 8.86 -32.92 -5.08
N GLY A 277 9.46 -32.05 -5.88
CA GLY A 277 8.81 -31.32 -6.96
C GLY A 277 9.79 -30.91 -8.06
N GLU A 278 9.25 -30.50 -9.19
CA GLU A 278 10.01 -30.08 -10.38
C GLU A 278 9.77 -28.60 -10.66
N VAL A 279 10.83 -27.82 -10.85
CA VAL A 279 10.72 -26.40 -11.19
C VAL A 279 10.22 -26.26 -12.63
N LEU A 280 8.99 -25.78 -12.81
CA LEU A 280 8.40 -25.53 -14.13
C LEU A 280 8.81 -24.18 -14.71
N ASN A 281 8.88 -23.16 -13.86
CA ASN A 281 9.13 -21.79 -14.30
C ASN A 281 9.64 -20.92 -13.15
N LEU A 282 10.52 -19.99 -13.49
CA LEU A 282 11.01 -18.91 -12.64
C LEU A 282 10.09 -17.69 -12.86
N SER A 283 9.25 -17.36 -11.88
CA SER A 283 8.43 -16.15 -11.95
C SER A 283 9.31 -14.90 -11.94
N LEU A 284 8.88 -13.83 -12.60
CA LEU A 284 9.57 -12.53 -12.69
C LEU A 284 9.85 -11.86 -11.33
N ILE A 285 9.22 -12.37 -10.26
CA ILE A 285 9.33 -11.90 -8.86
C ILE A 285 10.34 -12.77 -8.05
N GLY A 286 10.99 -13.74 -8.69
CA GLY A 286 11.95 -14.64 -8.04
C GLY A 286 11.31 -15.82 -7.29
N SER A 287 9.99 -16.05 -7.45
CA SER A 287 9.31 -17.24 -6.94
C SER A 287 9.36 -18.39 -7.95
N LEU A 288 9.54 -19.60 -7.47
CA LEU A 288 9.55 -20.85 -8.23
C LEU A 288 8.12 -21.39 -8.37
N LYS A 289 7.71 -21.68 -9.60
CA LYS A 289 6.57 -22.56 -9.85
C LYS A 289 7.06 -24.00 -9.79
N VAL A 290 6.62 -24.74 -8.79
CA VAL A 290 7.07 -26.12 -8.55
C VAL A 290 5.89 -27.07 -8.75
N ASP A 291 6.05 -28.01 -9.66
CA ASP A 291 5.12 -29.10 -9.90
C ASP A 291 5.35 -30.24 -8.91
N MET A 292 4.35 -30.53 -8.09
CA MET A 292 4.36 -31.60 -7.10
C MET A 292 3.76 -32.91 -7.66
N GLY A 293 3.45 -32.95 -8.96
CA GLY A 293 2.78 -34.05 -9.66
C GLY A 293 1.26 -33.96 -9.63
N ALA A 294 0.67 -33.73 -8.45
CA ALA A 294 -0.78 -33.56 -8.29
C ALA A 294 -1.23 -32.10 -8.18
N SER A 295 -0.30 -31.17 -7.98
CA SER A 295 -0.59 -29.75 -7.76
C SER A 295 0.62 -28.90 -8.09
N ILE A 296 0.40 -27.66 -8.51
CA ILE A 296 1.47 -26.69 -8.77
C ILE A 296 1.50 -25.68 -7.62
N LEU A 297 2.67 -25.51 -7.01
CA LEU A 297 2.91 -24.57 -5.91
C LEU A 297 3.72 -23.38 -6.38
N ASN A 298 3.51 -22.22 -5.76
CA ASN A 298 4.39 -21.06 -5.88
C ASN A 298 5.23 -20.98 -4.59
N LEU A 299 6.53 -21.22 -4.69
CA LEU A 299 7.46 -21.28 -3.56
C LEU A 299 8.58 -20.27 -3.74
N MET A 300 9.15 -19.77 -2.65
CA MET A 300 10.36 -18.96 -2.72
C MET A 300 11.61 -19.86 -2.79
N PRO A 301 12.74 -19.41 -3.35
CA PRO A 301 13.98 -20.21 -3.39
C PRO A 301 14.50 -20.65 -2.02
N LYS A 302 14.14 -19.93 -0.94
CA LYS A 302 14.45 -20.30 0.45
C LYS A 302 13.57 -21.42 1.00
N ASP A 303 12.43 -21.70 0.34
CA ASP A 303 11.42 -22.68 0.73
C ASP A 303 11.70 -24.05 0.11
N VAL A 304 12.79 -24.16 -0.64
CA VAL A 304 13.16 -25.36 -1.37
C VAL A 304 14.65 -25.65 -1.24
N LEU A 305 14.99 -26.93 -1.30
CA LEU A 305 16.34 -27.45 -1.35
C LEU A 305 16.54 -28.13 -2.71
N LYS A 306 17.76 -28.04 -3.27
CA LYS A 306 18.10 -28.80 -4.48
C LYS A 306 18.21 -30.28 -4.12
N VAL A 307 17.66 -31.14 -4.95
CA VAL A 307 17.80 -32.59 -4.78
C VAL A 307 19.21 -33.00 -5.21
N ASP A 308 19.87 -33.82 -4.40
CA ASP A 308 21.22 -34.32 -4.68
C ASP A 308 21.21 -35.27 -5.88
N GLU A 309 22.34 -35.37 -6.59
CA GLU A 309 22.45 -36.19 -7.81
C GLU A 309 22.08 -37.67 -7.58
N ILE A 310 22.36 -38.19 -6.37
CA ILE A 310 22.08 -39.57 -5.97
C ILE A 310 20.57 -39.83 -5.89
N GLU A 311 19.79 -38.83 -5.50
CA GLU A 311 18.34 -38.93 -5.28
C GLU A 311 17.54 -38.50 -6.52
N LEU A 312 18.21 -37.93 -7.52
CA LEU A 312 17.59 -37.33 -8.70
C LEU A 312 16.72 -38.32 -9.48
N GLU A 313 17.23 -39.52 -9.75
CA GLU A 313 16.51 -40.53 -10.53
C GLU A 313 15.24 -41.00 -9.82
N GLN A 314 15.35 -41.21 -8.50
CA GLN A 314 14.24 -41.59 -7.64
C GLN A 314 13.15 -40.51 -7.67
N ALA A 315 13.55 -39.25 -7.57
CA ALA A 315 12.63 -38.12 -7.59
C ALA A 315 11.90 -37.94 -8.91
N ARG A 316 12.59 -38.12 -10.03
CA ARG A 316 11.96 -38.10 -11.36
C ARG A 316 10.89 -39.18 -11.49
N ARG A 317 11.20 -40.41 -11.06
CA ARG A 317 10.27 -41.55 -11.15
C ARG A 317 9.01 -41.34 -10.32
N ILE A 318 9.16 -40.92 -9.07
CA ILE A 318 8.02 -40.63 -8.19
C ILE A 318 7.15 -39.53 -8.77
N LEU A 319 7.74 -38.43 -9.26
CA LEU A 319 6.98 -37.34 -9.86
C LEU A 319 6.26 -37.79 -11.14
N ASN A 320 6.89 -38.61 -11.98
CA ASN A 320 6.25 -39.16 -13.18
C ASN A 320 5.03 -40.02 -12.83
N LEU A 321 5.16 -40.93 -11.87
CA LEU A 321 4.06 -41.74 -11.35
C LEU A 321 2.94 -40.85 -10.77
N LYS A 322 3.30 -39.78 -10.06
CA LYS A 322 2.34 -38.87 -9.44
C LYS A 322 1.57 -38.04 -10.45
N LYS A 323 2.20 -37.59 -11.53
CA LYS A 323 1.54 -36.91 -12.67
C LYS A 323 0.52 -37.82 -13.36
N GLN A 324 0.66 -39.14 -13.21
CA GLN A 324 -0.23 -40.16 -13.78
C GLN A 324 -1.03 -40.90 -12.70
N GLN A 325 -1.37 -40.23 -11.60
CA GLN A 325 -2.05 -40.86 -10.46
C GLN A 325 -3.35 -41.59 -10.82
N ASP A 326 -4.07 -41.14 -11.85
CA ASP A 326 -5.32 -41.77 -12.31
C ASP A 326 -5.12 -43.20 -12.84
N LYS A 327 -3.88 -43.57 -13.15
CA LYS A 327 -3.51 -44.93 -13.63
C LYS A 327 -3.01 -45.84 -12.51
N LEU A 328 -2.85 -45.30 -11.30
CA LEU A 328 -2.40 -46.02 -10.11
C LEU A 328 -3.63 -46.45 -9.30
N ASN A 329 -3.61 -47.66 -8.76
CA ASN A 329 -4.62 -48.07 -7.78
C ASN A 329 -4.42 -47.34 -6.43
N ASP A 330 -5.41 -47.42 -5.54
CA ASP A 330 -5.39 -46.70 -4.27
C ASP A 330 -4.13 -47.00 -3.41
N LEU A 331 -3.68 -48.25 -3.40
CA LEU A 331 -2.47 -48.66 -2.68
C LEU A 331 -1.20 -48.07 -3.32
N GLU A 332 -1.09 -48.11 -4.64
CA GLU A 332 0.01 -47.54 -5.41
C GLU A 332 0.08 -46.01 -5.18
N GLN A 333 -1.05 -45.32 -5.14
CA GLN A 333 -1.09 -43.88 -4.83
C GLN A 333 -0.63 -43.58 -3.40
N ILE A 334 -1.04 -44.38 -2.41
CA ILE A 334 -0.59 -44.24 -1.02
C ILE A 334 0.93 -44.44 -0.92
N ILE A 335 1.46 -45.48 -1.58
CA ILE A 335 2.89 -45.78 -1.59
C ILE A 335 3.68 -44.64 -2.24
N VAL A 336 3.25 -44.16 -3.42
CA VAL A 336 3.92 -43.04 -4.10
C VAL A 336 3.92 -41.77 -3.25
N ASN A 337 2.80 -41.44 -2.56
CA ASN A 337 2.75 -40.30 -1.65
C ASN A 337 3.70 -40.45 -0.45
N PHE A 338 3.78 -41.66 0.10
CA PHE A 338 4.67 -41.96 1.23
C PHE A 338 6.14 -41.80 0.82
N LEU A 339 6.53 -42.40 -0.31
CA LEU A 339 7.89 -42.33 -0.83
C LEU A 339 8.30 -40.91 -1.26
N GLN A 340 7.36 -40.10 -1.79
CA GLN A 340 7.63 -38.70 -2.16
C GLN A 340 8.06 -37.83 -0.97
N LYS A 341 7.68 -38.21 0.25
CA LYS A 341 8.01 -37.48 1.48
C LYS A 341 9.31 -37.96 2.13
N GLN A 342 9.74 -39.18 1.85
CA GLN A 342 10.94 -39.76 2.45
C GLN A 342 12.19 -38.98 2.05
N SER A 343 13.22 -39.05 2.90
CA SER A 343 14.54 -38.47 2.62
C SER A 343 15.43 -39.37 1.79
N SER A 344 15.16 -40.66 1.73
CA SER A 344 16.00 -41.64 1.06
C SER A 344 15.16 -42.87 0.75
N ILE A 345 15.31 -43.42 -0.44
CA ILE A 345 14.60 -44.64 -0.87
C ILE A 345 15.57 -45.82 -0.85
N SER A 346 15.16 -46.92 -0.25
CA SER A 346 15.91 -48.17 -0.24
C SER A 346 15.94 -48.84 -1.62
N GLN A 347 16.89 -49.76 -1.82
CA GLN A 347 17.00 -50.50 -3.08
C GLN A 347 15.73 -51.32 -3.38
N ASP A 348 15.09 -51.90 -2.37
CA ASP A 348 13.86 -52.69 -2.52
C ASP A 348 12.68 -51.81 -2.92
N GLU A 349 12.54 -50.64 -2.32
CA GLU A 349 11.52 -49.65 -2.69
C GLU A 349 11.74 -49.12 -4.11
N LEU A 350 12.99 -48.96 -4.54
CA LEU A 350 13.34 -48.57 -5.91
C LEU A 350 12.95 -49.64 -6.93
N ILE A 351 13.23 -50.92 -6.65
CA ILE A 351 12.79 -52.05 -7.47
C ILE A 351 11.26 -52.07 -7.56
N HIS A 352 10.59 -51.80 -6.44
CA HIS A 352 9.14 -51.74 -6.40
C HIS A 352 8.57 -50.59 -7.24
N LEU A 353 9.17 -49.41 -7.20
CA LEU A 353 8.83 -48.26 -8.06
C LEU A 353 9.03 -48.59 -9.54
N GLN A 354 10.13 -49.25 -9.90
CA GLN A 354 10.38 -49.70 -11.28
C GLN A 354 9.29 -50.66 -11.76
N ALA A 355 8.89 -51.62 -10.92
CA ALA A 355 7.82 -52.55 -11.24
C ALA A 355 6.44 -51.85 -11.34
N MET A 356 6.19 -50.79 -10.54
CA MET A 356 4.98 -49.96 -10.69
C MET A 356 4.98 -49.22 -12.03
N GLU A 357 6.10 -48.60 -12.39
CA GLU A 357 6.24 -47.84 -13.64
C GLU A 357 6.08 -48.75 -14.87
N GLN A 358 6.66 -49.94 -14.87
CA GLN A 358 6.45 -50.93 -15.93
C GLN A 358 5.00 -51.37 -16.05
N ARG A 359 4.31 -51.62 -14.93
CA ARG A 359 2.87 -51.95 -14.93
C ARG A 359 2.02 -50.78 -15.42
N MET A 360 2.38 -49.55 -15.09
CA MET A 360 1.74 -48.35 -15.60
C MET A 360 1.90 -48.23 -17.12
N TYR A 361 3.10 -48.50 -17.67
CA TYR A 361 3.33 -48.49 -19.12
C TYR A 361 2.60 -49.63 -19.83
N ALA A 362 2.57 -50.83 -19.25
CA ALA A 362 1.82 -51.96 -19.82
C ALA A 362 0.30 -51.71 -19.87
N ARG A 363 -0.24 -50.80 -19.04
CA ARG A 363 -1.64 -50.36 -19.11
C ARG A 363 -1.89 -49.31 -20.22
N GLN A 364 -0.85 -48.79 -20.88
CA GLN A 364 -0.95 -47.78 -21.95
C GLN A 364 -0.97 -48.38 -23.36
N THR A 365 -0.45 -49.60 -23.51
CA THR A 365 -0.54 -50.44 -24.70
C THR A 365 -1.80 -51.29 -24.63
#